data_AF-A0AAN4CCU1-F1
#
_entry.id   AF-A0AAN4CCU1-F1
#
_cell.length_a   1.000
_cell.length_b   1.000
_cell.length_c   1.000
_cell.angle_alpha   90.00
_cell.angle_beta   90.00
_cell.angle_gamma   90.00
#
_symmetry.space_group_name_H-M   'P 1'
#
loop_
_entity.id
_entity.type
_entity.pdbx_description
1 polymer ?
#
loop_
_entity_poly.entity_id
_entity_poly.type
_entity_poly.pdbx_seq_one_letter_code
_entity_poly.pdbx_strand_id
1 'polypeptide(L)' 'MSTTAISRLVDLTRDTNNDVKTAAIYALGESGYKTTATISRLTDLTRDINNDVKIAAIKALGRILRPDTATH' A
#
# COMPACT_ATOMS: atom_id res chain seq x y z
N MET A 1 2.63 11.96 -10.46
CA MET A 1 1.54 11.50 -9.56
C MET A 1 1.21 12.64 -8.61
N SER A 2 -0.03 13.15 -8.65
CA SER A 2 -0.47 14.22 -7.75
C SER A 2 -0.56 13.67 -6.33
N THR A 3 -0.10 14.42 -5.32
CA THR A 3 -0.21 14.04 -3.89
C THR A 3 -1.65 13.72 -3.48
N THR A 4 -2.62 14.33 -4.15
CA THR A 4 -4.06 14.03 -4.02
C THR A 4 -4.40 12.57 -4.34
N ALA A 5 -3.81 11.98 -5.40
CA ALA A 5 -4.11 10.60 -5.79
C ALA A 5 -3.62 9.59 -4.74
N ILE A 6 -2.40 9.78 -4.22
CA ILE A 6 -1.86 8.95 -3.13
C ILE A 6 -2.71 9.08 -1.88
N SER A 7 -3.12 10.31 -1.52
CA SER A 7 -3.99 10.54 -0.37
C SER A 7 -5.33 9.82 -0.50
N ARG A 8 -5.94 9.83 -1.69
CA ARG A 8 -7.18 9.06 -1.94
C ARG A 8 -6.97 7.55 -1.87
N LEU A 9 -5.84 7.04 -2.38
CA LEU A 9 -5.53 5.61 -2.23
C LEU A 9 -5.34 5.21 -0.77
N VAL A 10 -4.66 6.04 0.04
CA VAL A 10 -4.53 5.80 1.49
C VAL A 10 -5.90 5.79 2.18
N ASP A 11 -6.81 6.66 1.76
CA ASP A 11 -8.18 6.69 2.28
C ASP A 11 -8.95 5.41 1.92
N LEU A 12 -8.89 4.97 0.66
CA LEU A 12 -9.54 3.75 0.16
C LEU A 12 -9.07 2.46 0.86
N THR A 13 -7.88 2.45 1.45
CA THR A 13 -7.47 1.31 2.30
C THR A 13 -8.32 1.17 3.59
N ARG A 14 -9.17 2.15 3.93
CA ARG A 14 -10.15 2.13 5.04
C ARG A 14 -11.54 1.67 4.61
N ASP A 15 -11.75 1.38 3.32
CA ASP A 15 -13.07 1.01 2.82
C ASP A 15 -13.60 -0.24 3.54
N THR A 16 -14.92 -0.34 3.69
CA THR A 16 -15.56 -1.52 4.27
C THR A 16 -15.45 -2.75 3.37
N ASN A 17 -15.31 -2.56 2.06
CA ASN A 17 -15.15 -3.61 1.09
C ASN A 17 -13.67 -4.02 0.98
N ASN A 18 -13.37 -5.29 1.27
CA ASN A 18 -12.01 -5.83 1.22
C ASN A 18 -11.40 -5.83 -0.18
N ASP A 19 -12.21 -5.94 -1.25
CA ASP A 19 -11.73 -5.82 -2.63
C ASP A 19 -11.24 -4.40 -2.92
N VAL A 20 -11.95 -3.39 -2.41
CA VAL A 20 -11.54 -1.98 -2.53
C VAL A 20 -10.26 -1.73 -1.73
N LYS A 21 -10.18 -2.24 -0.50
CA LYS A 21 -8.95 -2.14 0.30
C LYS A 21 -7.76 -2.75 -0.41
N THR A 22 -7.88 -4.00 -0.88
CA THR A 22 -6.77 -4.72 -1.52
C THR A 22 -6.32 -4.04 -2.80
N ALA A 23 -7.24 -3.57 -3.64
CA ALA A 23 -6.92 -2.80 -4.84
C ALA A 23 -6.13 -1.52 -4.51
N ALA A 24 -6.57 -0.77 -3.49
CA ALA A 24 -5.87 0.44 -3.05
C ALA A 24 -4.46 0.14 -2.51
N ILE A 25 -4.30 -0.94 -1.75
CA ILE A 25 -3.00 -1.39 -1.21
C ILE A 25 -2.04 -1.77 -2.34
N TYR A 26 -2.52 -2.51 -3.36
CA TYR A 26 -1.70 -2.86 -4.51
C TYR A 26 -1.25 -1.63 -5.29
N ALA A 27 -2.16 -0.69 -5.55
CA ALA A 27 -1.84 0.56 -6.23
C ALA A 27 -0.81 1.40 -5.46
N LEU A 28 -0.90 1.47 -4.11
CA LEU A 28 0.11 2.12 -3.28
C LEU A 28 1.48 1.43 -3.40
N GLY A 29 1.49 0.10 -3.45
CA GLY A 29 2.71 -0.69 -3.65
C GLY A 29 3.38 -0.45 -5.00
N GLU A 30 2.59 -0.37 -6.07
CA GLU A 30 3.05 -0.18 -7.46
C GLU A 30 3.47 1.25 -7.75
N SER A 31 2.89 2.22 -7.03
CA SER A 31 3.27 3.62 -7.19
C SER A 31 4.74 3.88 -6.83
N GLY A 32 5.40 3.00 -6.07
CA GLY A 32 6.76 3.22 -5.57
C GLY A 32 6.87 4.41 -4.60
N TYR A 33 5.75 5.04 -4.23
CA TYR A 33 5.74 6.28 -3.47
C TYR A 33 5.90 5.99 -1.98
N LYS A 34 7.13 6.17 -1.52
CA LYS A 34 7.55 5.85 -0.17
C LYS A 34 7.40 7.07 0.74
N THR A 35 6.24 7.21 1.39
CA THR A 35 6.06 8.16 2.51
C THR A 35 5.91 7.44 3.83
N THR A 36 6.26 8.13 4.92
CA THR A 36 6.05 7.62 6.29
C THR A 36 4.59 7.24 6.52
N ALA A 37 3.63 8.03 6.01
CA ALA A 37 2.21 7.73 6.13
C ALA A 37 1.82 6.45 5.38
N THR A 38 2.29 6.26 4.14
CA THR A 38 2.05 5.04 3.35
C THR A 38 2.66 3.82 4.04
N ILE A 39 3.92 3.90 4.47
CA ILE A 39 4.60 2.78 5.15
C ILE A 39 3.87 2.42 6.44
N SER A 40 3.57 3.40 7.30
CA SER A 40 2.86 3.16 8.56
C SER A 40 1.52 2.48 8.30
N ARG A 41 0.77 2.99 7.31
CA ARG A 41 -0.54 2.44 7.01
C ARG A 41 -0.47 1.01 6.48
N LEU A 42 0.47 0.72 5.58
CA LEU A 42 0.66 -0.63 5.08
C LEU A 42 1.14 -1.58 6.18
N THR A 43 1.98 -1.12 7.10
CA THR A 43 2.40 -1.90 8.29
C THR A 43 1.21 -2.24 9.18
N ASP A 44 0.30 -1.30 9.47
CA ASP A 44 -0.93 -1.58 10.23
C ASP A 44 -1.79 -2.66 9.55
N LEU A 45 -1.94 -2.59 8.23
CA LEU A 45 -2.75 -3.53 7.45
C LEU A 45 -2.19 -4.96 7.43
N THR A 46 -0.93 -5.18 7.84
CA THR A 46 -0.39 -6.54 8.07
C THR A 46 -1.07 -7.28 9.22
N ARG A 47 -1.86 -6.57 10.04
CA ARG A 47 -2.64 -7.11 11.16
C ARG A 47 -4.15 -7.12 10.90
N ASP A 48 -4.60 -6.81 9.67
CA ASP A 48 -6.02 -6.82 9.33
C ASP A 48 -6.64 -8.22 9.56
N ILE A 49 -7.94 -8.27 9.84
CA ILE A 49 -8.63 -9.54 10.05
C ILE A 49 -8.72 -10.36 8.75
N ASN A 50 -8.84 -9.68 7.60
CA ASN A 50 -8.92 -10.30 6.30
C ASN A 50 -7.52 -10.71 5.78
N ASN A 51 -7.39 -11.96 5.34
CA ASN A 51 -6.10 -12.50 4.89
C ASN A 51 -5.62 -11.88 3.57
N ASP A 52 -6.52 -11.58 2.63
CA ASP A 52 -6.16 -10.95 1.36
C ASP A 52 -5.61 -9.54 1.58
N VAL A 53 -6.20 -8.80 2.52
CA VAL A 53 -5.71 -7.47 2.94
C VAL A 53 -4.30 -7.58 3.55
N LYS A 54 -4.07 -8.55 4.44
CA LYS A 54 -2.74 -8.81 5.01
C LYS A 54 -1.70 -9.14 3.93
N ILE A 55 -2.04 -10.04 3.01
CA ILE A 55 -1.15 -10.45 1.92
C ILE A 55 -0.84 -9.28 0.99
N ALA A 56 -1.86 -8.48 0.64
CA ALA A 56 -1.68 -7.28 -0.18
C ALA A 56 -0.72 -6.29 0.49
N ALA A 57 -0.88 -6.05 1.79
CA ALA A 57 -0.04 -5.13 2.55
C ALA A 57 1.43 -5.57 2.59
N ILE A 58 1.68 -6.86 2.84
CA ILE A 58 3.04 -7.44 2.82
C ILE A 58 3.67 -7.30 1.43
N LYS A 59 2.91 -7.60 0.36
CA LYS A 59 3.39 -7.45 -1.03
C LYS A 59 3.70 -5.98 -1.35
N ALA A 60 2.83 -5.06 -0.96
CA ALA A 60 3.01 -3.63 -1.20
C ALA A 60 4.25 -3.09 -0.47
N LEU A 61 4.45 -3.47 0.80
CA LEU A 61 5.68 -3.14 1.55
C LEU A 61 6.93 -3.66 0.85
N GLY A 62 6.91 -4.91 0.38
CA GLY A 62 8.02 -5.49 -0.38
C GLY A 62 8.32 -4.74 -1.68
N ARG A 63 7.30 -4.17 -2.35
CA ARG A 63 7.48 -3.36 -3.56
C ARG A 63 8.10 -2.00 -3.27
N ILE A 64 7.60 -1.28 -2.25
CA ILE A 64 8.08 0.09 -1.95
C ILE A 64 9.37 0.14 -1.13
N LEU A 65 9.72 -0.95 -0.42
CA LEU A 65 10.94 -1.05 0.38
C LEU A 65 12.08 -1.75 -0.36
N ARG A 66 11.83 -2.28 -1.56
CA ARG A 66 12.91 -2.80 -2.39
C ARG A 66 13.91 -1.67 -2.64
N PRO A 67 15.21 -1.90 -2.41
CA PRO A 67 16.22 -0.93 -2.82
C PRO A 67 16.10 -0.73 -4.33
N ASP A 68 16.20 0.52 -4.76
CA ASP A 68 16.20 0.86 -6.18
C ASP A 68 17.49 0.29 -6.79
N THR A 69 17.43 -0.95 -7.29
CA THR A 69 18.59 -1.63 -7.88
C THR A 69 18.82 -1.22 -9.34
N ALA A 70 18.34 -0.04 -9.76
CA ALA A 70 18.63 0.54 -11.07
C ALA A 70 19.84 1.49 -11.00
N THR A 71 20.95 0.99 -10.47
CA THR A 71 22.29 1.50 -10.84
C THR A 71 22.97 0.38 -11.62
N HIS A 72 22.81 0.39 -12.94
CA HIS A 72 23.71 -0.23 -13.89
C HIS A 72 24.19 0.86 -14.85
#